data_AF-A0A558J520-F1
#
_entry.id   AF-A0A558J520-F1
#
_cell.length_a   1.000
_cell.length_b   1.000
_cell.length_c   1.000
_cell.angle_alpha   90.00
_cell.angle_beta   90.00
_cell.angle_gamma   90.00
#
_symmetry.space_group_name_H-M   'P 1'
#
loop_
_entity.id
_entity.type
_entity.pdbx_description
1 polymer ?
#
loop_
_entity_poly.entity_id
_entity_poly.type
_entity_poly.pdbx_seq_one_letter_code
_entity_poly.pdbx_strand_id
1 'polypeptide(L)'
;MDPGYEMLFETTIRSFIGDKAFHIAGQVHSEKSRKDWYRKAIKKVIHRVSEIETSTKHKEQLCYWSERALGSLSERPFNETVFTLCLLRLVASLVGYFGVRPYNIATPAYFQTPSQHYTEIIANGGDVMQDYYDKKSSIETKRRLILQLKQEGMTDFEISLVFNVSEYEVRKLCKEL
;
A
#
# COMPACT_ATOMS: atom_id res chain seq x y z
N MET A 1 30.20 -14.96 10.25
CA MET A 1 29.23 -13.85 10.13
C MET A 1 28.66 -13.99 8.73
N ASP A 2 27.37 -14.31 8.61
CA ASP A 2 26.73 -14.43 7.29
C ASP A 2 26.78 -13.04 6.62
N PRO A 3 27.53 -12.84 5.52
CA PRO A 3 27.58 -11.55 4.83
C PRO A 3 26.18 -11.11 4.35
N GLY A 4 25.21 -12.03 4.30
CA GLY A 4 23.81 -11.74 4.07
C GLY A 4 23.13 -10.95 5.19
N TYR A 5 23.56 -11.05 6.46
CA TYR A 5 22.85 -10.42 7.58
C TYR A 5 22.95 -8.89 7.59
N GLU A 6 24.14 -8.34 7.36
CA GLU A 6 24.36 -6.89 7.31
C GLU A 6 23.63 -6.27 6.11
N MET A 7 23.70 -6.95 4.96
CA MET A 7 22.97 -6.53 3.77
C MET A 7 21.46 -6.67 3.96
N LEU A 8 20.98 -7.73 4.61
CA LEU A 8 19.57 -7.91 4.94
C LEU A 8 19.07 -6.77 5.83
N PHE A 9 19.86 -6.34 6.82
CA PHE A 9 19.53 -5.18 7.63
C PHE A 9 19.39 -3.93 6.76
N GLU A 10 20.37 -3.63 5.93
CA GLU A 10 20.33 -2.46 5.05
C GLU A 10 19.14 -2.51 4.08
N THR A 11 18.94 -3.60 3.33
CA THR A 11 17.84 -3.73 2.37
C THR A 11 16.49 -3.63 3.06
N THR A 12 16.34 -4.21 4.26
CA THR A 12 15.10 -4.14 5.03
C THR A 12 14.77 -2.70 5.43
N ILE A 13 15.75 -1.95 5.96
CA ILE A 13 15.51 -0.55 6.35
C ILE A 13 15.30 0.33 5.11
N ARG A 14 16.00 0.08 4.00
CA ARG A 14 15.80 0.79 2.73
C ARG A 14 14.39 0.61 2.17
N SER A 15 13.75 -0.54 2.35
CA SER A 15 12.33 -0.73 1.98
C SER A 15 11.39 0.28 2.65
N PHE A 16 11.74 0.78 3.84
CA PHE A 16 10.97 1.81 4.51
C PHE A 16 11.49 3.22 4.21
N ILE A 17 12.80 3.46 4.29
CA ILE A 17 13.37 4.82 4.36
C ILE A 17 14.04 5.26 3.04
N GLY A 18 14.16 4.36 2.07
CA GLY A 18 14.84 4.59 0.79
C GLY A 18 16.34 4.81 0.97
N ASP A 19 16.95 5.58 0.08
CA ASP A 19 18.41 5.77 0.01
C ASP A 19 19.02 6.51 1.21
N LYS A 20 18.21 7.10 2.09
CA LYS A 20 18.69 7.61 3.38
C LYS A 20 19.31 6.53 4.27
N ALA A 21 19.01 5.27 3.99
CA ALA A 21 19.55 4.10 4.67
C ALA A 21 20.62 3.38 3.83
N PHE A 22 21.21 4.02 2.82
CA PHE A 22 22.32 3.45 2.07
C PHE A 22 23.61 3.41 2.91
N HIS A 23 24.40 2.33 2.77
CA HIS A 23 25.64 2.10 3.52
C HIS A 23 25.49 2.06 5.05
N ILE A 24 24.39 1.47 5.54
CA ILE A 24 24.17 1.26 6.98
C ILE A 24 24.41 -0.19 7.41
N ALA A 25 24.77 -1.09 6.50
CA ALA A 25 24.97 -2.52 6.75
C ALA A 25 25.75 -2.81 8.05
N GLY A 26 26.93 -2.20 8.23
CA GLY A 26 27.76 -2.39 9.43
C GLY A 26 27.17 -1.82 10.73
N GLN A 27 26.15 -0.97 10.66
CA GLN A 27 25.48 -0.43 11.85
C GLN A 27 24.61 -1.47 12.56
N VAL A 28 24.37 -2.63 11.94
CA VAL A 28 23.61 -3.73 12.54
C VAL A 28 24.23 -4.23 13.85
N HIS A 29 25.56 -4.11 14.02
CA HIS A 29 26.25 -4.58 15.22
C HIS A 29 26.05 -3.68 16.44
N SER A 30 25.56 -2.44 16.24
CA SER A 30 25.30 -1.50 17.32
C SER A 30 23.83 -1.49 17.70
N GLU A 31 23.52 -1.89 18.94
CA GLU A 31 22.14 -1.85 19.46
C GLU A 31 21.52 -0.45 19.32
N LYS A 32 22.30 0.59 19.66
CA LYS A 32 21.86 1.98 19.55
C LYS A 32 21.43 2.30 18.12
N SER A 33 22.28 1.96 17.14
CA SER A 33 22.00 2.22 15.73
C SER A 33 20.80 1.39 15.23
N ARG A 34 20.71 0.11 15.59
CA ARG A 34 19.55 -0.75 15.27
C ARG A 34 18.25 -0.10 15.75
N LYS A 35 18.19 0.31 17.02
CA LYS A 35 17.01 0.94 17.63
C LYS A 35 16.62 2.23 16.91
N ASP A 36 17.58 3.04 16.53
CA ASP A 36 17.32 4.29 15.82
C ASP A 36 16.73 4.05 14.41
N TRP A 37 17.23 3.04 13.69
CA TRP A 37 16.67 2.65 12.39
C TRP A 37 15.30 1.99 12.50
N TYR A 38 15.13 1.06 13.44
CA TYR A 38 13.83 0.45 13.72
C TYR A 38 12.79 1.49 14.10
N ARG A 39 13.15 2.50 14.91
CA ARG A 39 12.24 3.59 15.27
C ARG A 39 11.76 4.37 14.04
N LYS A 40 12.66 4.69 13.12
CA LYS A 40 12.30 5.40 11.89
C LYS A 40 11.40 4.55 10.98
N ALA A 41 11.72 3.25 10.83
CA ALA A 41 10.91 2.32 10.06
C ALA A 41 9.49 2.15 10.64
N ILE A 42 9.38 1.90 11.96
CA ILE A 42 8.09 1.71 12.61
C ILE A 42 7.23 2.97 12.59
N LYS A 43 7.81 4.16 12.67
CA LYS A 43 7.05 5.41 12.47
C LYS A 43 6.40 5.48 11.09
N LYS A 44 7.07 5.01 10.03
CA LYS A 44 6.46 4.90 8.69
C LYS A 44 5.36 3.84 8.66
N VAL A 45 5.55 2.71 9.34
CA VAL A 45 4.52 1.66 9.45
C VAL A 45 3.26 2.21 10.14
N ILE A 46 3.40 2.91 11.27
CA ILE A 46 2.27 3.53 11.99
C ILE A 46 1.50 4.49 11.07
N HIS A 47 2.22 5.33 10.33
CA HIS A 47 1.59 6.24 9.36
C HIS A 47 0.79 5.46 8.31
N ARG A 48 1.36 4.42 7.69
CA ARG A 48 0.64 3.59 6.72
C ARG A 48 -0.54 2.84 7.33
N VAL A 49 -0.39 2.30 8.53
CA VAL A 49 -1.47 1.68 9.29
C VAL A 49 -2.63 2.65 9.51
N SER A 50 -2.34 3.92 9.79
CA SER A 50 -3.38 4.95 9.98
C SER A 50 -4.23 5.19 8.73
N GLU A 51 -3.67 4.98 7.54
CA GLU A 51 -4.35 5.15 6.24
C GLU A 51 -5.17 3.93 5.79
N ILE A 52 -5.01 2.76 6.42
CA ILE A 52 -5.73 1.53 6.02
C ILE A 52 -7.23 1.67 6.30
N GLU A 53 -8.07 1.67 5.27
CA GLU A 53 -9.52 1.66 5.48
C GLU A 53 -9.97 0.28 5.97
N THR A 54 -10.53 0.21 7.18
CA THR A 54 -10.98 -1.04 7.81
C THR A 54 -11.94 -0.74 8.97
N SER A 55 -12.57 -1.77 9.54
CA SER A 55 -13.40 -1.64 10.75
C SER A 55 -12.63 -1.05 11.94
N THR A 56 -13.34 -0.36 12.83
CA THR A 56 -12.78 0.29 14.03
C THR A 56 -11.95 -0.69 14.88
N LYS A 57 -12.51 -1.87 15.18
CA LYS A 57 -11.80 -2.89 15.96
C LYS A 57 -10.50 -3.37 15.30
N HIS A 58 -10.47 -3.46 13.97
CA HIS A 58 -9.25 -3.83 13.26
C HIS A 58 -8.19 -2.72 13.38
N LYS A 59 -8.63 -1.48 13.15
CA LYS A 59 -7.76 -0.31 13.24
C LYS A 59 -7.12 -0.21 14.63
N GLU A 60 -7.91 -0.39 15.69
CA GLU A 60 -7.42 -0.39 17.07
C GLU A 60 -6.31 -1.43 17.29
N GLN A 61 -6.46 -2.65 16.77
CA GLN A 61 -5.43 -3.69 16.91
C GLN A 61 -4.15 -3.34 16.13
N LEU A 62 -4.28 -2.85 14.91
CA LEU A 62 -3.13 -2.44 14.10
C LEU A 62 -2.37 -1.29 14.77
N CYS A 63 -3.08 -0.28 15.27
CA CYS A 63 -2.49 0.82 16.01
C CYS A 63 -1.82 0.31 17.30
N TYR A 64 -2.52 -0.51 18.09
CA TYR A 64 -1.98 -1.07 19.33
C TYR A 64 -0.66 -1.81 19.11
N TRP A 65 -0.60 -2.74 18.15
CA TRP A 65 0.62 -3.53 17.93
C TRP A 65 1.76 -2.72 17.32
N SER A 66 1.47 -1.77 16.43
CA SER A 66 2.49 -0.89 15.85
C SER A 66 3.06 0.10 16.89
N GLU A 67 2.22 0.64 17.77
CA GLU A 67 2.64 1.47 18.91
C GLU A 67 3.38 0.67 19.97
N ARG A 68 2.94 -0.57 20.26
CA ARG A 68 3.65 -1.46 21.20
C ARG A 68 5.03 -1.83 20.67
N ALA A 69 5.16 -2.12 19.36
CA ALA A 69 6.45 -2.33 18.72
C ALA A 69 7.35 -1.10 18.86
N LEU A 70 6.83 0.10 18.61
CA LEU A 70 7.57 1.35 18.82
C LEU A 70 8.00 1.54 20.29
N GLY A 71 7.09 1.29 21.22
CA GLY A 71 7.34 1.40 22.67
C GLY A 71 8.41 0.44 23.17
N SER A 72 8.47 -0.78 22.63
CA SER A 72 9.48 -1.78 23.01
C SER A 72 10.91 -1.33 22.69
N LEU A 73 11.10 -0.44 21.71
CA LEU A 73 12.41 0.17 21.41
C LEU A 73 12.90 1.14 22.50
N SER A 74 12.05 1.55 23.43
CA SER A 74 12.43 2.42 24.55
C SER A 74 12.77 1.66 25.82
N GLU A 75 12.49 0.34 25.88
CA GLU A 75 12.78 -0.51 27.02
C GLU A 75 14.31 -0.64 27.24
N ARG A 76 14.71 -0.78 28.51
CA ARG A 76 16.11 -0.97 28.94
C ARG A 76 16.18 -2.14 29.93
N PRO A 77 16.86 -3.25 29.58
CA PRO A 77 17.54 -3.50 28.30
C PRO A 77 16.57 -3.63 27.13
N PHE A 78 17.05 -3.40 25.90
CA PHE A 78 16.25 -3.63 24.70
C PHE A 78 16.01 -5.13 24.52
N ASN A 79 14.74 -5.52 24.42
CA ASN A 79 14.37 -6.92 24.22
C ASN A 79 13.94 -7.16 22.76
N GLU A 80 14.88 -7.66 21.95
CA GLU A 80 14.64 -7.96 20.53
C GLU A 80 13.55 -9.03 20.31
N THR A 81 13.42 -9.98 21.24
CA THR A 81 12.38 -11.01 21.18
C THR A 81 10.99 -10.37 21.32
N VAL A 82 10.81 -9.47 22.29
CA VAL A 82 9.53 -8.75 22.48
C VAL A 82 9.22 -7.88 21.28
N PHE A 83 10.21 -7.15 20.75
CA PHE A 83 10.04 -6.35 19.54
C PHE A 83 9.58 -7.22 18.36
N THR A 84 10.25 -8.34 18.13
CA THR A 84 9.92 -9.30 17.05
C THR A 84 8.52 -9.89 17.22
N LEU A 85 8.12 -10.25 18.43
CA LEU A 85 6.76 -10.73 18.72
C LEU A 85 5.70 -9.65 18.45
N CYS A 86 5.98 -8.38 18.76
CA CYS A 86 5.09 -7.27 18.41
C CYS A 86 4.96 -7.11 16.90
N LEU A 87 6.06 -7.25 16.13
CA LEU A 87 6.01 -7.22 14.67
C LEU A 87 5.23 -8.40 14.10
N LEU A 88 5.43 -9.61 14.61
CA LEU A 88 4.65 -10.78 14.19
C LEU A 88 3.16 -10.62 14.50
N ARG A 89 2.82 -10.02 15.65
CA ARG A 89 1.43 -9.68 15.98
C ARG A 89 0.84 -8.63 15.05
N LEU A 90 1.61 -7.60 14.70
CA LEU A 90 1.20 -6.61 13.71
C LEU A 90 0.96 -7.26 12.34
N VAL A 91 1.85 -8.15 11.89
CA VAL A 91 1.68 -8.92 10.64
C VAL A 91 0.43 -9.79 10.71
N ALA A 92 0.20 -10.49 11.82
CA ALA A 92 -0.99 -11.30 12.03
C ALA A 92 -2.29 -10.47 11.90
N SER A 93 -2.32 -9.27 12.50
CA SER A 93 -3.44 -8.35 12.35
C SER A 93 -3.60 -7.88 10.89
N LEU A 94 -2.51 -7.48 10.23
CA LEU A 94 -2.54 -7.04 8.82
C LEU A 94 -3.13 -8.09 7.87
N VAL A 95 -2.91 -9.37 8.14
CA VAL A 95 -3.48 -10.47 7.33
C VAL A 95 -4.83 -10.98 7.84
N GLY A 96 -5.40 -10.34 8.85
CA GLY A 96 -6.79 -10.58 9.26
C GLY A 96 -7.02 -11.34 10.55
N TYR A 97 -5.96 -11.76 11.25
CA TYR A 97 -6.08 -12.54 12.48
C TYR A 97 -6.33 -11.64 13.70
N PHE A 98 -7.33 -12.01 14.50
CA PHE A 98 -7.73 -11.26 15.69
C PHE A 98 -7.57 -12.02 16.99
N GLY A 99 -6.95 -11.38 17.97
CA GLY A 99 -6.91 -11.86 19.35
C GLY A 99 -6.04 -13.09 19.55
N VAL A 100 -6.41 -13.94 20.52
CA VAL A 100 -5.65 -15.13 20.91
C VAL A 100 -6.04 -16.36 20.10
N ARG A 101 -7.26 -16.38 19.55
CA ARG A 101 -7.78 -17.47 18.72
C ARG A 101 -7.52 -17.16 17.25
N PRO A 102 -7.33 -18.17 16.38
CA PRO A 102 -6.98 -17.97 14.98
C PRO A 102 -8.20 -17.58 14.12
N TYR A 103 -9.03 -16.64 14.60
CA TYR A 103 -10.15 -16.14 13.81
C TYR A 103 -9.63 -15.17 12.75
N ASN A 104 -9.82 -15.52 11.48
CA ASN A 104 -9.64 -14.60 10.37
C ASN A 104 -10.96 -13.88 10.11
N ILE A 105 -11.04 -12.62 10.54
CA ILE A 105 -12.27 -11.82 10.48
C ILE A 105 -12.12 -10.55 9.64
N ALA A 106 -10.94 -10.31 9.07
CA ALA A 106 -10.70 -9.23 8.13
C ALA A 106 -9.86 -9.77 6.98
N THR A 107 -10.38 -9.73 5.74
CA THR A 107 -9.57 -10.09 4.58
C THR A 107 -8.87 -8.84 4.06
N PRO A 108 -7.54 -8.83 3.90
CA PRO A 108 -6.86 -7.70 3.29
C PRO A 108 -7.28 -7.61 1.81
N ALA A 109 -7.83 -6.46 1.43
CA ALA A 109 -8.09 -6.12 0.03
C ALA A 109 -7.00 -5.16 -0.44
N TYR A 110 -6.14 -5.62 -1.34
CA TYR A 110 -5.14 -4.78 -1.99
C TYR A 110 -5.70 -4.29 -3.32
N PHE A 111 -5.66 -2.98 -3.51
CA PHE A 111 -5.92 -2.37 -4.81
C PHE A 111 -4.79 -1.42 -5.14
N GLN A 112 -4.51 -1.28 -6.42
CA GLN A 112 -3.51 -0.37 -6.94
C GLN A 112 -4.20 0.91 -7.38
N THR A 113 -3.77 2.06 -6.87
CA THR A 113 -4.22 3.34 -7.41
C THR A 113 -3.59 3.57 -8.79
N PRO A 114 -4.19 4.39 -9.67
CA PRO A 114 -3.56 4.73 -10.95
C PRO A 114 -2.14 5.29 -10.79
N SER A 115 -1.92 6.12 -9.76
CA SER A 115 -0.58 6.63 -9.45
C SER A 115 0.41 5.52 -9.10
N GLN A 116 0.01 4.52 -8.33
CA GLN A 116 0.86 3.36 -8.01
C GLN A 116 1.16 2.52 -9.25
N HIS A 117 0.17 2.33 -10.14
CA HIS A 117 0.33 1.60 -11.40
C HIS A 117 1.38 2.23 -12.31
N TYR A 118 1.23 3.53 -12.59
CA TYR A 118 2.20 4.22 -13.46
C TYR A 118 3.57 4.38 -12.80
N THR A 119 3.63 4.52 -11.47
CA THR A 119 4.92 4.52 -10.75
C THR A 119 5.64 3.19 -10.92
N GLU A 120 4.93 2.06 -10.85
CA GLU A 120 5.50 0.73 -11.08
C GLU A 120 6.02 0.58 -12.53
N ILE A 121 5.26 1.03 -13.52
CA ILE A 121 5.69 1.03 -14.92
C ILE A 121 7.00 1.80 -15.10
N ILE A 122 7.07 3.03 -14.57
CA ILE A 122 8.28 3.87 -14.66
C ILE A 122 9.45 3.21 -13.91
N ALA A 123 9.21 2.64 -12.72
CA ALA A 123 10.24 1.96 -11.95
C ALA A 123 10.82 0.75 -12.68
N ASN A 124 10.01 0.08 -13.50
CA ASN A 124 10.43 -1.05 -14.35
C ASN A 124 11.01 -0.62 -15.71
N GLY A 125 11.30 0.68 -15.90
CA GLY A 125 11.90 1.23 -17.12
C GLY A 125 10.92 1.52 -18.25
N GLY A 126 9.62 1.55 -17.95
CA GLY A 126 8.57 1.94 -18.89
C GLY A 126 8.52 3.46 -19.13
N ASP A 127 7.66 3.86 -20.06
CA ASP A 127 7.50 5.26 -20.45
C ASP A 127 6.81 6.09 -19.36
N VAL A 128 7.37 7.26 -19.07
CA VAL A 128 6.80 8.26 -18.14
C VAL A 128 5.47 8.81 -18.65
N MET A 129 5.26 8.83 -19.98
CA MET A 129 4.05 9.35 -20.63
C MET A 129 2.94 8.28 -20.77
N GLN A 130 3.13 7.07 -20.24
CA GLN A 130 2.15 5.99 -20.35
C GLN A 130 0.77 6.39 -19.81
N ASP A 131 0.71 7.20 -18.74
CA ASP A 131 -0.54 7.70 -18.17
C ASP A 131 -1.38 8.52 -19.18
N TYR A 132 -0.70 9.25 -20.06
CA TYR A 132 -1.30 10.16 -21.01
C TYR A 132 -1.86 9.39 -22.21
N TYR A 133 -1.10 8.39 -22.68
CA TYR A 133 -1.54 7.49 -23.74
C TYR A 133 -2.75 6.66 -23.29
N ASP A 134 -2.71 6.12 -22.08
CA ASP A 134 -3.79 5.30 -21.53
C ASP A 134 -5.05 6.14 -21.28
N LYS A 135 -4.91 7.40 -20.83
CA LYS A 135 -6.05 8.32 -20.75
C LYS A 135 -6.72 8.52 -22.10
N LYS A 136 -5.95 8.78 -23.18
CA LYS A 136 -6.52 8.94 -24.52
C LYS A 136 -7.20 7.66 -25.02
N SER A 137 -6.52 6.53 -24.91
CA SER A 137 -7.06 5.22 -25.29
C SER A 137 -8.31 4.84 -24.49
N SER A 138 -8.37 5.21 -23.20
CA SER A 138 -9.53 4.95 -22.35
C SER A 138 -10.76 5.75 -22.79
N ILE A 139 -10.59 6.98 -23.28
CA ILE A 139 -11.69 7.79 -23.83
C ILE A 139 -12.21 7.15 -25.11
N GLU A 140 -11.34 6.75 -26.01
CA GLU A 140 -11.71 6.05 -27.26
C GLU A 140 -12.41 4.71 -26.97
N THR A 141 -11.91 3.96 -26.00
CA THR A 141 -12.51 2.69 -25.57
C THR A 141 -13.88 2.89 -24.94
N LYS A 142 -14.03 3.87 -24.04
CA LYS A 142 -15.33 4.25 -23.45
C LYS A 142 -16.31 4.66 -24.54
N ARG A 143 -15.88 5.48 -25.50
CA ARG A 143 -16.70 5.87 -26.65
C ARG A 143 -17.18 4.67 -27.45
N ARG A 144 -16.28 3.74 -27.78
CA ARG A 144 -16.63 2.50 -28.51
C ARG A 144 -17.68 1.68 -27.76
N LEU A 145 -17.51 1.48 -26.45
CA LEU A 145 -18.45 0.71 -25.63
C LEU A 145 -19.81 1.41 -25.50
N ILE A 146 -19.83 2.74 -25.32
CA ILE A 146 -21.09 3.52 -25.28
C ILE A 146 -21.86 3.38 -26.59
N LEU A 147 -21.18 3.44 -27.73
CA LEU A 147 -21.80 3.24 -29.05
C LEU A 147 -22.36 1.83 -29.23
N GLN A 148 -21.68 0.80 -28.71
CA GLN A 148 -22.18 -0.58 -28.72
C GLN A 148 -23.46 -0.72 -27.88
N LEU A 149 -23.48 -0.20 -26.65
CA LEU A 149 -24.69 -0.23 -25.81
C LEU A 149 -25.85 0.55 -26.41
N LYS A 150 -25.55 1.64 -27.15
CA LYS A 150 -26.55 2.37 -27.93
C LYS A 150 -27.15 1.52 -29.05
N GLN A 151 -26.32 0.75 -29.75
CA GLN A 151 -26.78 -0.19 -30.79
C GLN A 151 -27.63 -1.32 -30.19
N GLU A 152 -27.34 -1.73 -28.96
CA GLU A 152 -28.15 -2.68 -28.19
C GLU A 152 -29.45 -2.08 -27.64
N GLY A 153 -29.69 -0.79 -27.85
CA GLY A 153 -30.94 -0.11 -27.52
C GLY A 153 -30.97 0.60 -26.15
N MET A 154 -29.84 0.69 -25.44
CA MET A 154 -29.79 1.37 -24.15
C MET A 154 -29.93 2.90 -24.27
N THR A 155 -30.67 3.49 -23.33
CA THR A 155 -30.84 4.93 -23.18
C THR A 155 -29.59 5.60 -22.60
N ASP A 156 -29.46 6.93 -22.76
CA ASP A 156 -28.32 7.69 -22.19
C ASP A 156 -28.25 7.53 -20.67
N PHE A 157 -29.42 7.47 -20.02
CA PHE A 157 -29.54 7.28 -18.58
C PHE A 157 -29.03 5.90 -18.15
N GLU A 158 -29.45 4.82 -18.80
CA GLU A 158 -29.00 3.46 -18.46
C GLU A 158 -27.48 3.30 -18.64
N ILE A 159 -26.92 3.86 -19.71
CA ILE A 159 -25.48 3.86 -19.94
C ILE A 159 -24.76 4.69 -18.86
N SER A 160 -25.34 5.81 -18.43
CA SER A 160 -24.77 6.63 -17.36
C SER A 160 -24.67 5.86 -16.03
N LEU A 161 -25.64 4.98 -15.75
CA LEU A 161 -25.63 4.09 -14.58
C LEU A 161 -24.54 3.02 -14.70
N VAL A 162 -24.38 2.40 -15.88
CA VAL A 162 -23.35 1.36 -16.11
C VAL A 162 -21.94 1.91 -15.92
N PHE A 163 -21.67 3.10 -16.45
CA PHE A 163 -20.34 3.71 -16.38
C PHE A 163 -20.11 4.58 -15.15
N ASN A 164 -21.15 4.77 -14.33
CA ASN A 164 -21.15 5.67 -13.17
C ASN A 164 -20.65 7.09 -13.53
N VAL A 165 -21.21 7.64 -14.61
CA VAL A 165 -20.92 8.99 -15.13
C VAL A 165 -22.21 9.77 -15.31
N SER A 166 -22.13 11.06 -15.61
CA SER A 166 -23.33 11.85 -15.92
C SER A 166 -23.88 11.53 -17.32
N GLU A 167 -25.20 11.65 -17.52
CA GLU A 167 -25.79 11.61 -18.87
C GLU A 167 -25.18 12.68 -19.80
N TYR A 168 -24.73 13.80 -19.24
CA TYR A 168 -24.06 14.84 -20.00
C TYR A 168 -22.74 14.33 -20.58
N GLU A 169 -21.93 13.61 -19.79
CA GLU A 169 -20.69 13.00 -20.27
C GLU A 169 -20.94 11.92 -21.32
N VAL A 170 -21.99 11.10 -21.15
CA VAL A 170 -22.41 10.13 -22.17
C VAL A 170 -22.72 10.85 -23.50
N ARG A 171 -23.53 11.91 -23.45
CA ARG A 171 -23.86 12.71 -24.63
C ARG A 171 -22.66 13.41 -25.24
N LYS A 172 -21.72 13.90 -24.43
CA LYS A 172 -20.49 14.54 -24.89
C LYS A 172 -19.62 13.54 -25.67
N LEU A 173 -19.43 12.33 -25.12
CA LEU A 173 -18.66 11.26 -25.75
C LEU A 173 -19.29 10.78 -27.07
N CYS A 174 -20.62 10.87 -27.20
CA CYS A 174 -21.33 10.59 -28.46
C CYS A 174 -21.19 11.72 -29.50
N LYS A 175 -21.01 12.98 -29.07
CA LYS A 175 -21.05 14.17 -29.94
C LYS A 175 -19.71 14.62 -30.53
N GLU A 176 -18.57 14.25 -29.94
CA GLU A 176 -17.23 14.65 -30.42
C GLU A 176 -16.79 13.89 -31.70
N LEU A 177 -17.56 14.01 -32.80
CA LEU A 177 -17.14 13.68 -34.17
C LEU A 177 -16.45 14.88 -34.82
#